data_AF-A0A734XPP3-F1
#
_entry.id   AF-A0A734XPP3-F1
#
_cell.length_a   1.000
_cell.length_b   1.000
_cell.length_c   1.000
_cell.angle_alpha   90.00
_cell.angle_beta   90.00
_cell.angle_gamma   90.00
#
_symmetry.space_group_name_H-M   'P 1'
#
loop_
_entity.id
_entity.type
_entity.pdbx_description
1 polymer ?
#
loop_
_entity_poly.entity_id
_entity_poly.type
_entity_poly.pdbx_seq_one_letter_code
_entity_poly.pdbx_strand_id
1 'polypeptide(L)'
;KLNKTYINIRDKWWGLPLILPSILLPVLSSANTYALTSTGNVVLFYLPLAFMLSLMLFFGWAALPGIVLAIFWRRYPQTGLYETLSVTMHFIITIVLSWGGYRVFSPRRNNVSHGDAHLLFQRIFWQVFCSATLFLVIYQFAAFVGMYESKASLMGVMPFNINTLINYQALLVGNLVGVPLCYFIIRTLRNPLHLRGYYQQLKLQIDSKATKKEIVIWLAVLTTLMFILCMPLTDNSSIFSTNYTLSLLLPVMLWGAMRYGYKFISIIWAVVLITSIHYYQRYMPWYSGYDTQLAITSSSYLV
;
A
#
# COMPACT_ATOMS: atom_id res chain seq x y z
N LYS A 1 -3.25 35.31 -2.29
CA LYS A 1 -3.99 35.26 -3.58
C LYS A 1 -3.33 34.21 -4.47
N LEU A 2 -4.08 33.27 -5.02
CA LEU A 2 -3.56 32.26 -5.96
C LEU A 2 -3.16 32.96 -7.28
N ASN A 3 -2.02 32.55 -7.86
CA ASN A 3 -1.53 33.11 -9.11
C ASN A 3 -2.48 32.74 -10.27
N LYS A 4 -2.87 33.72 -11.10
CA LYS A 4 -3.85 33.52 -12.19
C LYS A 4 -3.37 32.50 -13.23
N THR A 5 -2.06 32.42 -13.46
CA THR A 5 -1.42 31.42 -14.32
C THR A 5 -1.57 30.00 -13.77
N TYR A 6 -1.40 29.82 -12.45
CA TYR A 6 -1.57 28.51 -11.80
C TYR A 6 -3.01 27.99 -11.93
N ILE A 7 -4.01 28.86 -11.76
CA ILE A 7 -5.43 28.49 -11.90
C ILE A 7 -5.73 28.02 -13.33
N ASN A 8 -5.16 28.68 -14.34
CA ASN A 8 -5.37 28.35 -15.75
C ASN A 8 -4.67 27.05 -16.19
N ILE A 9 -3.56 26.69 -15.53
CA ILE A 9 -2.78 25.48 -15.85
C ILE A 9 -3.31 24.25 -15.09
N ARG A 10 -3.75 24.40 -13.84
CA ARG A 10 -4.12 23.28 -12.93
C ARG A 10 -5.16 22.30 -13.49
N ASP A 11 -6.04 22.77 -14.39
CA ASP A 11 -7.14 21.97 -14.93
C ASP A 11 -6.87 21.47 -16.38
N LYS A 12 -5.70 21.79 -16.96
CA LYS A 12 -5.27 21.36 -18.32
C LYS A 12 -4.35 20.14 -18.35
N TRP A 13 -4.21 19.42 -17.24
CA TRP A 13 -3.27 18.29 -17.09
C TRP A 13 -3.81 16.99 -17.70
N TRP A 14 -4.21 17.03 -18.97
CA TRP A 14 -4.76 15.87 -19.68
C TRP A 14 -3.71 14.76 -19.87
N GLY A 15 -2.42 15.10 -19.89
CA GLY A 15 -1.31 14.13 -19.99
C GLY A 15 -0.86 13.53 -18.66
N LEU A 16 -1.27 14.08 -17.51
CA LEU A 16 -0.84 13.57 -16.20
C LEU A 16 -1.27 12.11 -15.95
N PRO A 17 -2.52 11.70 -16.23
CA PRO A 17 -2.93 10.30 -16.09
C PRO A 17 -2.12 9.33 -16.98
N LEU A 18 -1.53 9.83 -18.07
CA LEU A 18 -0.76 9.03 -19.03
C LEU A 18 0.69 8.83 -18.56
N ILE A 19 1.33 9.91 -18.09
CA ILE A 19 2.76 9.93 -17.77
C ILE A 19 3.01 9.46 -16.33
N LEU A 20 2.14 9.85 -15.40
CA LEU A 20 2.31 9.60 -13.98
C LEU A 20 2.45 8.12 -13.62
N PRO A 21 1.66 7.18 -14.21
CA PRO A 21 1.81 5.77 -13.91
C PRO A 21 3.18 5.24 -14.31
N SER A 22 3.71 5.65 -15.47
CA SER A 22 5.01 5.18 -15.98
C SER A 22 6.19 5.62 -15.09
N ILE A 23 6.09 6.80 -14.46
CA ILE A 23 7.15 7.34 -13.58
C ILE A 23 7.05 6.77 -12.17
N LEU A 24 5.85 6.72 -11.59
CA LEU A 24 5.68 6.32 -10.18
C LEU A 24 5.65 4.81 -9.98
N LEU A 25 5.14 4.04 -10.96
CA LEU A 25 5.09 2.58 -10.84
C LEU A 25 6.45 1.94 -10.52
N PRO A 26 7.59 2.29 -11.16
CA PRO A 26 8.88 1.69 -10.81
C PRO A 26 9.32 2.06 -9.38
N VAL A 27 9.13 3.32 -8.96
CA VAL A 27 9.48 3.79 -7.61
C VAL A 27 8.64 3.09 -6.55
N LEU A 28 7.34 2.96 -6.77
CA LEU A 28 6.44 2.27 -5.83
C LEU A 28 6.69 0.77 -5.83
N SER A 29 7.14 0.21 -6.94
CA SER A 29 7.47 -1.21 -7.02
C SER A 29 8.80 -1.56 -6.37
N SER A 30 9.72 -0.62 -6.15
CA SER A 30 10.93 -0.88 -5.37
C SER A 30 10.63 -1.05 -3.88
N ALA A 31 9.47 -0.57 -3.41
CA ALA A 31 8.99 -0.83 -2.06
C ALA A 31 8.31 -2.21 -1.92
N ASN A 32 8.06 -2.92 -3.04
CA ASN A 32 7.53 -4.28 -2.95
C ASN A 32 8.54 -5.18 -2.27
N THR A 33 8.05 -6.02 -1.37
CA THR A 33 8.90 -6.96 -0.65
C THR A 33 8.40 -8.37 -0.91
N TYR A 34 9.36 -9.24 -1.22
CA TYR A 34 9.13 -10.66 -1.47
C TYR A 34 9.88 -11.46 -0.41
N ALA A 35 9.31 -12.59 -0.01
CA ALA A 35 9.96 -13.56 0.86
C ALA A 35 9.97 -14.92 0.18
N LEU A 36 10.99 -15.71 0.47
CA LEU A 36 11.04 -17.11 0.07
C LEU A 36 10.40 -17.93 1.21
N THR A 37 9.53 -18.87 0.86
CA THR A 37 8.99 -19.92 1.75
C THR A 37 9.49 -21.28 1.27
N SER A 38 9.25 -22.34 2.05
CA SER A 38 9.65 -23.71 1.66
C SER A 38 9.02 -24.18 0.33
N THR A 39 7.89 -23.58 -0.06
CA THR A 39 7.07 -24.00 -1.20
C THR A 39 7.09 -23.02 -2.38
N GLY A 40 7.77 -21.87 -2.25
CA GLY A 40 7.86 -20.90 -3.33
C GLY A 40 8.19 -19.48 -2.87
N ASN A 41 8.01 -18.51 -3.75
CA ASN A 41 8.13 -17.09 -3.38
C ASN A 41 6.77 -16.55 -2.97
N VAL A 42 6.72 -15.69 -1.97
CA VAL A 42 5.51 -14.99 -1.54
C VAL A 42 5.74 -13.48 -1.55
N VAL A 43 4.67 -12.73 -1.69
CA VAL A 43 4.66 -11.27 -1.58
C VAL A 43 4.31 -10.91 -0.15
N LEU A 44 5.10 -10.03 0.47
CA LEU A 44 4.81 -9.47 1.81
C LEU A 44 4.23 -8.06 1.74
N PHE A 45 4.57 -7.32 0.69
CA PHE A 45 4.00 -6.00 0.45
C PHE A 45 3.86 -5.73 -1.04
N TYR A 46 2.64 -5.34 -1.46
CA TYR A 46 2.32 -5.10 -2.86
C TYR A 46 1.65 -3.75 -3.10
N LEU A 47 2.45 -2.77 -3.52
CA LEU A 47 2.00 -1.40 -3.73
C LEU A 47 1.38 -1.09 -5.12
N PRO A 48 1.74 -1.79 -6.23
CA PRO A 48 1.21 -1.48 -7.56
C PRO A 48 -0.32 -1.50 -7.65
N LEU A 49 -0.99 -2.45 -7.01
CA LEU A 49 -2.46 -2.53 -7.04
C LEU A 49 -3.10 -1.28 -6.41
N ALA A 50 -2.61 -0.91 -5.22
CA ALA A 50 -3.04 0.28 -4.50
C ALA A 50 -2.82 1.57 -5.31
N PHE A 51 -1.69 1.65 -6.02
CA PHE A 51 -1.38 2.78 -6.89
C PHE A 51 -2.32 2.88 -8.09
N MET A 52 -2.56 1.79 -8.81
CA MET A 52 -3.46 1.76 -9.97
C MET A 52 -4.92 2.08 -9.56
N LEU A 53 -5.36 1.56 -8.41
CA LEU A 53 -6.64 1.96 -7.83
C LEU A 53 -6.70 3.45 -7.51
N SER A 54 -5.64 4.01 -6.92
CA SER A 54 -5.58 5.43 -6.57
C SER A 54 -5.64 6.34 -7.80
N LEU A 55 -5.02 5.93 -8.91
CA LEU A 55 -5.13 6.60 -10.21
C LEU A 55 -6.57 6.58 -10.72
N MET A 56 -7.25 5.45 -10.65
CA MET A 56 -8.67 5.34 -11.03
C MET A 56 -9.56 6.21 -10.12
N LEU A 57 -9.33 6.24 -8.82
CA LEU A 57 -10.08 7.08 -7.89
C LEU A 57 -9.95 8.57 -8.25
N PHE A 58 -8.77 9.01 -8.69
CA PHE A 58 -8.50 10.42 -8.94
C PHE A 58 -8.84 10.86 -10.37
N PHE A 59 -8.51 10.06 -11.39
CA PHE A 59 -8.68 10.39 -12.82
C PHE A 59 -9.79 9.61 -13.52
N GLY A 60 -10.36 8.59 -12.89
CA GLY A 60 -11.39 7.73 -13.49
C GLY A 60 -10.89 6.99 -14.74
N TRP A 61 -11.78 6.83 -15.73
CA TRP A 61 -11.49 6.16 -16.99
C TRP A 61 -10.25 6.69 -17.73
N ALA A 62 -9.90 7.97 -17.56
CA ALA A 62 -8.73 8.58 -18.19
C ALA A 62 -7.39 7.98 -17.68
N ALA A 63 -7.38 7.28 -16.55
CA ALA A 63 -6.18 6.60 -16.05
C ALA A 63 -5.84 5.32 -16.84
N LEU A 64 -6.83 4.64 -17.43
CA LEU A 64 -6.61 3.31 -18.01
C LEU A 64 -5.53 3.28 -19.10
N PRO A 65 -5.49 4.21 -20.08
CA PRO A 65 -4.44 4.21 -21.09
C PRO A 65 -3.04 4.34 -20.48
N GLY A 66 -2.88 5.19 -19.46
CA GLY A 66 -1.60 5.35 -18.76
C GLY A 66 -1.20 4.11 -17.97
N ILE A 67 -2.15 3.44 -17.33
CA ILE A 67 -1.93 2.18 -16.62
C ILE A 67 -1.47 1.08 -17.59
N VAL A 68 -2.14 0.94 -18.73
CA VAL A 68 -1.76 -0.02 -19.79
C VAL A 68 -0.35 0.26 -20.26
N LEU A 69 -0.04 1.50 -20.65
CA LEU A 69 1.30 1.87 -21.12
C LEU A 69 2.38 1.61 -20.07
N ALA A 70 2.12 1.93 -18.81
CA ALA A 70 3.09 1.70 -17.73
C ALA A 70 3.38 0.21 -17.48
N ILE A 71 2.34 -0.64 -17.54
CA ILE A 71 2.51 -2.10 -17.42
C ILE A 71 3.27 -2.63 -18.61
N PHE A 72 2.88 -2.24 -19.83
CA PHE A 72 3.56 -2.68 -21.06
C PHE A 72 5.02 -2.27 -21.08
N TRP A 73 5.32 -1.01 -20.84
CA TRP A 73 6.70 -0.51 -20.82
C TRP A 73 7.60 -1.30 -19.89
N ARG A 74 7.07 -1.68 -18.72
CA ARG A 74 7.85 -2.38 -17.70
C ARG A 74 7.93 -3.89 -17.90
N ARG A 75 6.82 -4.51 -18.32
CA ARG A 75 6.66 -5.96 -18.28
C ARG A 75 6.93 -6.62 -19.63
N TYR A 76 6.64 -5.93 -20.73
CA TYR A 76 6.86 -6.44 -22.07
C TYR A 76 8.30 -6.92 -22.33
N PRO A 77 9.36 -6.18 -21.92
CA PRO A 77 10.73 -6.63 -22.16
C PRO A 77 11.13 -7.87 -21.35
N GLN A 78 10.38 -8.22 -20.31
CA GLN A 78 10.76 -9.26 -19.34
C GLN A 78 10.00 -10.57 -19.55
N THR A 79 8.72 -10.49 -19.95
CA THR A 79 7.81 -11.64 -19.98
C THR A 79 7.16 -11.88 -21.34
N GLY A 80 7.47 -11.05 -22.35
CA GLY A 80 6.87 -11.13 -23.67
C GLY A 80 5.41 -10.64 -23.72
N LEU A 81 4.80 -10.72 -24.90
CA LEU A 81 3.50 -10.12 -25.19
C LEU A 81 2.33 -10.82 -24.48
N TYR A 82 2.31 -12.15 -24.51
CA TYR A 82 1.18 -12.95 -23.99
C TYR A 82 1.00 -12.77 -22.47
N GLU A 83 2.07 -12.98 -21.69
CA GLU A 83 2.00 -12.77 -20.24
C GLU A 83 1.72 -11.30 -19.90
N THR A 84 2.29 -10.34 -20.64
CA THR A 84 2.04 -8.91 -20.40
C THR A 84 0.58 -8.53 -20.62
N LEU A 85 -0.05 -9.06 -21.66
CA LEU A 85 -1.49 -8.88 -21.90
C LEU A 85 -2.32 -9.49 -20.78
N SER A 86 -1.98 -10.71 -20.33
CA SER A 86 -2.64 -11.38 -19.21
C SER A 86 -2.56 -10.54 -17.93
N VAL A 87 -1.35 -10.09 -17.55
CA VAL A 87 -1.14 -9.19 -16.40
C VAL A 87 -1.95 -7.91 -16.55
N THR A 88 -1.94 -7.29 -17.73
CA THR A 88 -2.65 -6.03 -17.97
C THR A 88 -4.16 -6.21 -17.82
N MET A 89 -4.73 -7.24 -18.44
CA MET A 89 -6.16 -7.56 -18.32
C MET A 89 -6.54 -7.85 -16.86
N HIS A 90 -5.72 -8.62 -16.16
CA HIS A 90 -5.89 -8.92 -14.76
C HIS A 90 -5.98 -7.65 -13.90
N PHE A 91 -5.02 -6.73 -14.05
CA PHE A 91 -5.06 -5.43 -13.37
C PHE A 91 -6.31 -4.62 -13.72
N ILE A 92 -6.63 -4.49 -15.00
CA ILE A 92 -7.77 -3.67 -15.46
C ILE A 92 -9.08 -4.20 -14.87
N ILE A 93 -9.34 -5.50 -14.97
CA ILE A 93 -10.57 -6.11 -14.47
C ILE A 93 -10.71 -5.85 -12.97
N THR A 94 -9.66 -6.12 -12.18
CA THR A 94 -9.67 -5.88 -10.73
C THR A 94 -9.95 -4.42 -10.39
N ILE A 95 -9.21 -3.47 -10.99
CA ILE A 95 -9.32 -2.06 -10.62
C ILE A 95 -10.64 -1.45 -11.09
N VAL A 96 -11.14 -1.81 -12.28
CA VAL A 96 -12.39 -1.27 -12.83
C VAL A 96 -13.58 -1.74 -12.01
N LEU A 97 -13.64 -3.02 -11.63
CA LEU A 97 -14.71 -3.54 -10.78
C LEU A 97 -14.68 -2.91 -9.38
N SER A 98 -13.51 -2.84 -8.77
CA SER A 98 -13.35 -2.28 -7.41
C SER A 98 -13.67 -0.78 -7.36
N TRP A 99 -13.19 0.00 -8.34
CA TRP A 99 -13.48 1.43 -8.47
C TRP A 99 -14.93 1.69 -8.88
N GLY A 100 -15.46 0.90 -9.81
CA GLY A 100 -16.84 1.01 -10.30
C GLY A 100 -17.84 0.75 -9.18
N GLY A 101 -17.63 -0.32 -8.42
CA GLY A 101 -18.41 -0.62 -7.21
C GLY A 101 -18.38 0.56 -6.23
N TYR A 102 -17.19 1.08 -5.90
CA TYR A 102 -17.09 2.25 -5.01
C TYR A 102 -17.90 3.45 -5.50
N ARG A 103 -17.91 3.73 -6.81
CA ARG A 103 -18.67 4.86 -7.38
C ARG A 103 -20.19 4.66 -7.32
N VAL A 104 -20.68 3.44 -7.51
CA VAL A 104 -22.11 3.13 -7.42
C VAL A 104 -22.63 3.36 -6.00
N PHE A 105 -21.86 2.92 -4.99
CA PHE A 105 -22.24 3.05 -3.58
C PHE A 105 -21.93 4.44 -2.98
N SER A 106 -21.10 5.26 -3.65
CA SER A 106 -20.71 6.61 -3.21
C SER A 106 -20.78 7.68 -4.31
N PRO A 107 -21.95 7.92 -4.93
CA PRO A 107 -22.05 8.70 -6.17
C PRO A 107 -21.69 10.18 -6.03
N ARG A 108 -21.99 10.81 -4.87
CA ARG A 108 -21.83 12.26 -4.66
C ARG A 108 -20.54 12.68 -3.93
N ARG A 109 -19.85 11.75 -3.26
CA ARG A 109 -18.65 12.02 -2.43
C ARG A 109 -17.45 11.12 -2.74
N ASN A 110 -17.39 10.57 -3.96
CA ASN A 110 -16.30 9.68 -4.40
C ASN A 110 -14.90 10.32 -4.39
N ASN A 111 -14.79 11.65 -4.53
CA ASN A 111 -13.52 12.38 -4.64
C ASN A 111 -13.06 13.08 -3.35
N VAL A 112 -13.63 12.71 -2.19
CA VAL A 112 -13.26 13.31 -0.91
C VAL A 112 -11.93 12.73 -0.40
N SER A 113 -11.12 13.52 0.31
CA SER A 113 -9.85 13.05 0.87
C SER A 113 -10.02 11.85 1.81
N HIS A 114 -8.99 11.02 1.92
CA HIS A 114 -8.89 9.99 2.94
C HIS A 114 -8.87 10.64 4.34
N GLY A 115 -9.81 10.28 5.21
CA GLY A 115 -10.02 10.90 6.53
C GLY A 115 -11.48 11.15 6.95
N ASP A 116 -12.46 10.97 6.06
CA ASP A 116 -13.89 11.07 6.40
C ASP A 116 -14.42 9.72 6.89
N ALA A 117 -14.86 9.67 8.16
CA ALA A 117 -15.36 8.45 8.80
C ALA A 117 -16.60 7.85 8.11
N HIS A 118 -17.49 8.68 7.56
CA HIS A 118 -18.72 8.22 6.89
C HIS A 118 -18.47 7.34 5.66
N LEU A 119 -17.33 7.49 4.99
CA LEU A 119 -16.98 6.71 3.79
C LEU A 119 -16.01 5.57 4.10
N LEU A 120 -15.57 5.43 5.35
CA LEU A 120 -14.53 4.49 5.75
C LEU A 120 -14.92 3.05 5.42
N PHE A 121 -16.14 2.63 5.79
CA PHE A 121 -16.63 1.28 5.50
C PHE A 121 -16.64 0.98 4.00
N GLN A 122 -17.21 1.89 3.19
CA GLN A 122 -17.26 1.72 1.74
C GLN A 122 -15.87 1.66 1.10
N ARG A 123 -14.91 2.44 1.62
CA ARG A 123 -13.52 2.44 1.13
C ARG A 123 -12.78 1.17 1.49
N ILE A 124 -12.86 0.74 2.75
CA ILE A 124 -12.24 -0.52 3.19
C ILE A 124 -12.82 -1.68 2.38
N PHE A 125 -14.14 -1.75 2.22
CA PHE A 125 -14.77 -2.82 1.47
C PHE A 125 -14.35 -2.82 0.00
N TRP A 126 -14.49 -1.71 -0.74
CA TRP A 126 -14.25 -1.70 -2.18
C TRP A 126 -12.77 -1.59 -2.57
N GLN A 127 -11.99 -0.80 -1.83
CA GLN A 127 -10.60 -0.49 -2.20
C GLN A 127 -9.61 -1.48 -1.57
N VAL A 128 -9.91 -2.02 -0.39
CA VAL A 128 -9.01 -2.95 0.32
C VAL A 128 -9.45 -4.39 0.10
N PHE A 129 -10.62 -4.76 0.63
CA PHE A 129 -11.09 -6.14 0.64
C PHE A 129 -11.45 -6.66 -0.76
N CYS A 130 -12.38 -5.99 -1.45
CA CYS A 130 -12.85 -6.40 -2.78
C CYS A 130 -11.72 -6.41 -3.81
N SER A 131 -10.84 -5.40 -3.79
CA SER A 131 -9.71 -5.38 -4.70
C SER A 131 -8.72 -6.50 -4.42
N ALA A 132 -8.41 -6.80 -3.15
CA ALA A 132 -7.48 -7.88 -2.83
C ALA A 132 -8.07 -9.26 -3.18
N THR A 133 -9.36 -9.49 -2.90
CA THR A 133 -10.04 -10.75 -3.23
C THR A 133 -10.17 -10.96 -4.73
N LEU A 134 -10.60 -9.95 -5.49
CA LEU A 134 -10.70 -10.04 -6.94
C LEU A 134 -9.33 -10.28 -7.57
N PHE A 135 -8.30 -9.57 -7.12
CA PHE A 135 -6.94 -9.78 -7.62
C PHE A 135 -6.46 -11.21 -7.34
N LEU A 136 -6.67 -11.73 -6.14
CA LEU A 136 -6.23 -13.08 -5.82
C LEU A 136 -7.01 -14.15 -6.58
N VAL A 137 -8.35 -14.05 -6.64
CA VAL A 137 -9.20 -15.04 -7.31
C VAL A 137 -8.92 -15.10 -8.81
N ILE A 138 -8.82 -13.95 -9.48
CA ILE A 138 -8.52 -13.93 -10.92
C ILE A 138 -7.10 -14.45 -11.16
N TYR A 139 -6.16 -14.20 -10.24
CA TYR A 139 -4.79 -14.72 -10.36
C TYR A 139 -4.78 -16.24 -10.25
N GLN A 140 -5.49 -16.81 -9.27
CA GLN A 140 -5.63 -18.26 -9.09
C GLN A 140 -6.24 -18.91 -10.34
N PHE A 141 -7.27 -18.29 -10.91
CA PHE A 141 -7.90 -18.77 -12.13
C PHE A 141 -6.95 -18.72 -13.33
N ALA A 142 -6.25 -17.60 -13.51
CA ALA A 142 -5.26 -17.47 -14.59
C ALA A 142 -4.08 -18.44 -14.44
N ALA A 143 -3.63 -18.69 -13.20
CA ALA A 143 -2.61 -19.68 -12.91
C ALA A 143 -3.10 -21.11 -13.21
N PHE A 144 -4.36 -21.43 -12.89
CA PHE A 144 -4.97 -22.72 -13.22
C PHE A 144 -5.07 -22.95 -14.74
N VAL A 145 -5.37 -21.90 -15.51
CA VAL A 145 -5.42 -21.96 -16.99
C VAL A 145 -4.02 -21.98 -17.63
N GLY A 146 -2.95 -21.81 -16.84
CA GLY A 146 -1.57 -21.80 -17.34
C GLY A 146 -1.12 -20.48 -17.96
N MET A 147 -1.81 -19.37 -17.68
CA MET A 147 -1.50 -18.05 -18.27
C MET A 147 -0.28 -17.34 -17.65
N TYR A 148 0.28 -17.88 -16.56
CA TYR A 148 1.39 -17.28 -15.79
C TYR A 148 2.51 -18.28 -15.52
N GLU A 149 3.22 -18.72 -16.57
CA GLU A 149 4.34 -19.65 -16.42
C GLU A 149 5.46 -19.05 -15.56
N SER A 150 5.78 -17.76 -15.76
CA SER A 150 6.86 -17.08 -15.00
C SER A 150 6.58 -16.86 -13.50
N LYS A 151 5.32 -17.00 -13.06
CA LYS A 151 4.89 -16.72 -11.68
C LYS A 151 4.03 -17.82 -11.06
N ALA A 152 3.99 -19.01 -11.64
CA ALA A 152 3.29 -20.15 -11.05
C ALA A 152 3.78 -20.46 -9.61
N SER A 153 5.06 -20.20 -9.34
CA SER A 153 5.68 -20.36 -8.02
C SER A 153 5.26 -19.34 -6.96
N LEU A 154 4.57 -18.25 -7.33
CA LEU A 154 4.22 -17.17 -6.40
C LEU A 154 2.97 -17.46 -5.54
N MET A 155 2.04 -18.27 -6.01
CA MET A 155 0.86 -18.69 -5.22
C MET A 155 0.71 -20.20 -5.11
N GLY A 156 1.40 -20.97 -5.95
CA GLY A 156 1.11 -22.40 -6.11
C GLY A 156 -0.27 -22.61 -6.77
N VAL A 157 -0.49 -23.79 -7.33
CA VAL A 157 -1.74 -24.12 -8.03
C VAL A 157 -2.92 -24.27 -7.03
N MET A 158 -2.61 -24.62 -5.78
CA MET A 158 -3.63 -24.89 -4.76
C MET A 158 -4.14 -23.60 -4.10
N PRO A 159 -5.47 -23.40 -3.99
CA PRO A 159 -6.05 -22.16 -3.46
C PRO A 159 -5.90 -21.99 -1.94
N PHE A 160 -5.87 -23.09 -1.18
CA PHE A 160 -5.78 -23.07 0.28
C PHE A 160 -4.38 -23.45 0.76
N ASN A 161 -3.40 -22.60 0.48
CA ASN A 161 -2.03 -22.75 0.95
C ASN A 161 -1.60 -21.53 1.78
N ILE A 162 -0.60 -21.71 2.65
CA ILE A 162 0.01 -20.66 3.46
C ILE A 162 0.57 -19.52 2.59
N ASN A 163 1.12 -19.85 1.41
CA ASN A 163 1.58 -18.86 0.44
C ASN A 163 0.42 -17.97 -0.04
N THR A 164 -0.72 -18.56 -0.39
CA THR A 164 -1.92 -17.82 -0.82
C THR A 164 -2.44 -16.93 0.30
N LEU A 165 -2.41 -17.41 1.55
CA LEU A 165 -2.77 -16.63 2.73
C LEU A 165 -1.84 -15.42 2.94
N ILE A 166 -0.52 -15.62 2.88
CA ILE A 166 0.47 -14.55 3.04
C ILE A 166 0.31 -13.51 1.92
N ASN A 167 0.15 -13.96 0.67
CA ASN A 167 -0.09 -13.07 -0.46
C ASN A 167 -1.39 -12.27 -0.31
N TYR A 168 -2.46 -12.90 0.19
CA TYR A 168 -3.71 -12.21 0.46
C TYR A 168 -3.54 -11.12 1.52
N GLN A 169 -2.87 -11.44 2.63
CA GLN A 169 -2.56 -10.48 3.68
C GLN A 169 -1.71 -9.32 3.14
N ALA A 170 -0.71 -9.61 2.30
CA ALA A 170 0.12 -8.59 1.67
C ALA A 170 -0.67 -7.65 0.74
N LEU A 171 -1.65 -8.17 -0.01
CA LEU A 171 -2.55 -7.35 -0.83
C LEU A 171 -3.45 -6.48 0.04
N LEU A 172 -3.97 -7.02 1.15
CA LEU A 172 -4.79 -6.26 2.09
C LEU A 172 -3.99 -5.12 2.75
N VAL A 173 -2.80 -5.39 3.30
CA VAL A 173 -1.93 -4.37 3.90
C VAL A 173 -1.51 -3.34 2.86
N GLY A 174 -1.10 -3.81 1.68
CA GLY A 174 -0.70 -2.99 0.55
C GLY A 174 -1.79 -2.02 0.11
N ASN A 175 -3.05 -2.46 0.05
CA ASN A 175 -4.17 -1.60 -0.29
C ASN A 175 -4.57 -0.67 0.86
N LEU A 176 -4.60 -1.16 2.11
CA LEU A 176 -5.00 -0.38 3.29
C LEU A 176 -4.10 0.84 3.50
N VAL A 177 -2.78 0.64 3.36
CA VAL A 177 -1.75 1.66 3.54
C VAL A 177 -1.48 2.41 2.24
N GLY A 178 -1.41 1.67 1.14
CA GLY A 178 -0.98 2.18 -0.15
C GLY A 178 -2.01 3.06 -0.83
N VAL A 179 -3.32 2.79 -0.71
CA VAL A 179 -4.34 3.60 -1.40
C VAL A 179 -4.37 5.03 -0.83
N PRO A 180 -4.45 5.25 0.50
CA PRO A 180 -4.37 6.60 1.06
C PRO A 180 -3.05 7.31 0.73
N LEU A 181 -1.91 6.60 0.80
CA LEU A 181 -0.59 7.14 0.52
C LEU A 181 -0.45 7.55 -0.95
N CYS A 182 -0.78 6.67 -1.88
CA CYS A 182 -0.71 6.95 -3.32
C CYS A 182 -1.67 8.07 -3.70
N TYR A 183 -2.88 8.07 -3.14
CA TYR A 183 -3.84 9.17 -3.34
C TYR A 183 -3.28 10.51 -2.85
N PHE A 184 -2.61 10.54 -1.70
CA PHE A 184 -1.97 11.75 -1.17
C PHE A 184 -0.82 12.22 -2.06
N ILE A 185 0.03 11.32 -2.56
CA ILE A 185 1.13 11.63 -3.49
C ILE A 185 0.57 12.24 -4.78
N ILE A 186 -0.40 11.57 -5.42
CA ILE A 186 -1.03 12.03 -6.68
C ILE A 186 -1.64 13.43 -6.48
N ARG A 187 -2.34 13.63 -5.37
CA ARG A 187 -3.00 14.91 -5.06
C ARG A 187 -1.99 16.03 -4.81
N THR A 188 -0.86 15.72 -4.17
CA THR A 188 0.25 16.65 -3.94
C THR A 188 0.95 17.03 -5.25
N LEU A 189 1.19 16.06 -6.13
CA LEU A 189 1.82 16.30 -7.43
C LEU A 189 0.97 17.20 -8.33
N ARG A 190 -0.36 17.00 -8.35
CA ARG A 190 -1.26 17.88 -9.14
C ARG A 190 -1.39 19.27 -8.53
N ASN A 191 -1.47 19.36 -7.20
CA ASN A 191 -1.67 20.62 -6.51
C ASN A 191 -0.75 20.74 -5.29
N PRO A 192 0.45 21.32 -5.45
CA PRO A 192 1.39 21.46 -4.34
C PRO A 192 0.85 22.40 -3.24
N LEU A 193 -0.10 23.30 -3.57
CA LEU A 193 -0.74 24.16 -2.57
C LEU A 193 -1.69 23.38 -1.66
N HIS A 194 -2.07 22.16 -2.03
CA HIS A 194 -2.82 21.27 -1.14
C HIS A 194 -2.03 20.97 0.14
N LEU A 195 -0.69 20.92 0.09
CA LEU A 195 0.15 20.71 1.27
C LEU A 195 -0.10 21.76 2.35
N ARG A 196 -0.38 23.01 1.97
CA ARG A 196 -0.67 24.09 2.95
C ARG A 196 -2.00 23.84 3.66
N GLY A 197 -3.05 23.49 2.89
CA GLY A 197 -4.35 23.15 3.47
C GLY A 197 -4.32 21.87 4.29
N TYR A 198 -3.55 20.86 3.83
CA TYR A 198 -3.34 19.62 4.57
C TYR A 198 -2.60 19.88 5.88
N TYR A 199 -1.53 20.69 5.87
CA TYR A 199 -0.81 21.10 7.08
C TYR A 199 -1.70 21.82 8.08
N GLN A 200 -2.59 22.72 7.62
CA GLN A 200 -3.58 23.35 8.49
C GLN A 200 -4.53 22.31 9.11
N GLN A 201 -4.98 21.32 8.34
CA GLN A 201 -5.80 20.22 8.86
C GLN A 201 -5.05 19.37 9.88
N LEU A 202 -3.76 19.08 9.67
CA LEU A 202 -2.93 18.39 10.66
C LEU A 202 -2.86 19.19 11.95
N LYS A 203 -2.57 20.49 11.86
CA LYS A 203 -2.50 21.37 13.05
C LYS A 203 -3.81 21.42 13.82
N LEU A 204 -4.95 21.35 13.14
CA LEU A 204 -6.28 21.33 13.77
C LEU A 204 -6.61 20.00 14.45
N GLN A 205 -5.99 18.89 14.04
CA GLN A 205 -6.22 17.57 14.64
C GLN A 205 -5.32 17.29 15.85
N ILE A 206 -4.25 18.05 16.02
CA ILE A 206 -3.38 17.94 17.19
C ILE A 206 -4.13 18.47 18.41
N ASP A 207 -4.16 17.67 19.47
CA ASP A 207 -4.74 18.05 20.76
C ASP A 207 -4.11 19.35 21.27
N SER A 208 -4.92 20.31 21.71
CA SER A 208 -4.44 21.59 22.24
C SER A 208 -3.58 21.43 23.49
N LYS A 209 -3.71 20.30 24.20
CA LYS A 209 -2.92 19.94 25.38
C LYS A 209 -1.60 19.23 25.03
N ALA A 210 -1.41 18.81 23.78
CA ALA A 210 -0.20 18.11 23.37
C ALA A 210 1.01 19.06 23.41
N THR A 211 1.98 18.74 24.26
CA THR A 211 3.20 19.55 24.36
C THR A 211 4.21 19.16 23.28
N LYS A 212 5.05 20.11 22.86
CA LYS A 212 6.16 19.79 21.93
C LYS A 212 7.10 18.73 22.50
N LYS A 213 7.26 18.69 23.82
CA LYS A 213 8.07 17.67 24.52
C LYS A 213 7.46 16.27 24.37
N GLU A 214 6.14 16.14 24.50
CA GLU A 214 5.42 14.86 24.29
C GLU A 214 5.63 14.32 22.89
N ILE A 215 5.55 15.19 21.86
CA ILE A 215 5.81 14.81 20.46
C ILE A 215 7.24 14.29 20.29
N VAL A 216 8.23 14.98 20.88
CA VAL A 216 9.64 14.57 20.82
C VAL A 216 9.85 13.22 21.51
N ILE A 217 9.25 13.02 22.68
CA ILE A 217 9.34 11.74 23.42
C ILE A 217 8.71 10.62 22.60
N TRP A 218 7.49 10.83 22.08
CA TRP A 218 6.81 9.85 21.23
C TRP A 218 7.65 9.48 20.01
N LEU A 219 8.23 10.48 19.33
CA LEU A 219 9.06 10.25 18.16
C LEU A 219 10.37 9.54 18.52
N ALA A 220 10.97 9.84 19.67
CA ALA A 220 12.14 9.14 20.19
C ALA A 220 11.84 7.67 20.49
N VAL A 221 10.69 7.37 21.11
CA VAL A 221 10.24 5.99 21.35
C VAL A 221 10.01 5.26 20.03
N LEU A 222 9.29 5.87 19.09
CA LEU A 222 9.01 5.27 17.79
C LEU A 222 10.31 4.96 17.01
N THR A 223 11.22 5.92 16.93
CA THR A 223 12.50 5.76 16.23
C THR A 223 13.39 4.71 16.90
N THR A 224 13.40 4.64 18.23
CA THR A 224 14.14 3.61 18.96
C THR A 224 13.58 2.22 18.67
N LEU A 225 12.26 2.03 18.70
CA LEU A 225 11.63 0.74 18.37
C LEU A 225 11.92 0.33 16.93
N MET A 226 11.81 1.27 15.98
CA MET A 226 12.14 1.02 14.57
C MET A 226 13.62 0.67 14.39
N PHE A 227 14.52 1.32 15.12
CA PHE A 227 15.94 1.03 15.06
C PHE A 227 16.24 -0.37 15.57
N ILE A 228 15.69 -0.75 16.74
CA ILE A 228 15.87 -2.07 17.32
C ILE A 228 15.29 -3.16 16.39
N LEU A 229 14.09 -2.93 15.83
CA LEU A 229 13.46 -3.88 14.90
C LEU A 229 14.28 -4.06 13.63
N CYS A 230 14.85 -2.99 13.09
CA CYS A 230 15.68 -3.02 11.89
C CYS A 230 17.15 -3.40 12.17
N MET A 231 17.54 -3.69 13.41
CA MET A 231 18.89 -4.12 13.74
C MET A 231 19.02 -5.63 13.44
N PRO A 232 20.12 -6.09 12.81
CA PRO A 232 20.31 -7.52 12.57
C PRO A 232 20.43 -8.29 13.88
N LEU A 233 19.79 -9.46 13.94
CA LEU A 233 19.91 -10.38 15.06
C LEU A 233 21.36 -10.88 15.21
N THR A 234 21.82 -10.94 16.47
CA THR A 234 23.10 -11.51 16.90
C THR A 234 22.86 -12.44 18.09
N ASP A 235 23.85 -13.21 18.52
CA ASP A 235 23.69 -14.15 19.64
C ASP A 235 23.27 -13.48 20.96
N ASN A 236 23.52 -12.17 21.10
CA ASN A 236 23.12 -11.35 22.26
C ASN A 236 21.82 -10.56 22.01
N SER A 237 21.05 -10.91 20.97
CA SER A 237 19.81 -10.20 20.64
C SER A 237 18.73 -10.43 21.69
N SER A 238 18.09 -9.33 22.09
CA SER A 238 16.99 -9.38 23.04
C SER A 238 15.67 -9.73 22.34
N ILE A 239 14.67 -10.13 23.12
CA ILE A 239 13.30 -10.36 22.62
C ILE A 239 12.73 -9.15 21.87
N PHE A 240 13.19 -7.93 22.20
CA PHE A 240 12.82 -6.69 21.51
C PHE A 240 13.41 -6.55 20.09
N SER A 241 14.33 -7.41 19.68
CA SER A 241 14.87 -7.41 18.31
C SER A 241 14.08 -8.31 17.37
N THR A 242 12.97 -8.90 17.85
CA THR A 242 12.16 -9.87 17.12
C THR A 242 10.78 -9.30 16.77
N ASN A 243 9.91 -10.15 16.19
CA ASN A 243 8.52 -9.84 15.87
C ASN A 243 7.70 -9.19 17.01
N TYR A 244 8.06 -9.40 18.29
CA TYR A 244 7.36 -8.77 19.41
C TYR A 244 7.40 -7.24 19.39
N THR A 245 8.45 -6.65 18.83
CA THR A 245 8.55 -5.18 18.70
C THR A 245 7.55 -4.62 17.70
N LEU A 246 7.13 -5.42 16.71
CA LEU A 246 6.02 -5.06 15.83
C LEU A 246 4.72 -4.85 16.63
N SER A 247 4.44 -5.71 17.61
CA SER A 247 3.29 -5.56 18.50
C SER A 247 3.39 -4.34 19.41
N LEU A 248 4.60 -3.96 19.83
CA LEU A 248 4.84 -2.74 20.64
C LEU A 248 4.68 -1.45 19.83
N LEU A 249 4.84 -1.49 18.51
CA LEU A 249 4.56 -0.34 17.65
C LEU A 249 3.08 0.06 17.70
N LEU A 250 2.16 -0.89 17.87
CA LEU A 250 0.72 -0.61 17.85
C LEU A 250 0.28 0.32 19.00
N PRO A 251 0.59 0.05 20.29
CA PRO A 251 0.29 0.99 21.37
C PRO A 251 0.91 2.38 21.16
N VAL A 252 2.14 2.43 20.64
CA VAL A 252 2.83 3.70 20.35
C VAL A 252 2.10 4.47 19.24
N MET A 253 1.68 3.80 18.18
CA MET A 253 0.93 4.43 17.10
C MET A 253 -0.48 4.83 17.53
N LEU A 254 -1.12 4.06 18.41
CA LEU A 254 -2.41 4.39 19.00
C LEU A 254 -2.33 5.59 19.94
N TRP A 255 -1.29 5.70 20.77
CA TRP A 255 -0.99 6.91 21.54
C TRP A 255 -0.84 8.12 20.61
N GLY A 256 -0.07 7.97 19.52
CA GLY A 256 0.06 9.00 18.50
C GLY A 256 -1.27 9.37 17.84
N ALA A 257 -2.12 8.40 17.53
CA ALA A 257 -3.41 8.61 16.87
C ALA A 257 -4.37 9.42 17.73
N MET A 258 -4.41 9.13 19.04
CA MET A 258 -5.26 9.83 20.00
C MET A 258 -4.81 11.28 20.24
N ARG A 259 -3.49 11.56 20.19
CA ARG A 259 -2.93 12.89 20.51
C ARG A 259 -2.72 13.80 19.30
N TYR A 260 -2.23 13.25 18.20
CA TYR A 260 -1.79 14.02 17.01
C TYR A 260 -2.75 13.90 15.84
N GLY A 261 -3.73 13.00 15.94
CA GLY A 261 -4.78 12.79 14.96
C GLY A 261 -4.43 11.77 13.87
N TYR A 262 -5.49 11.21 13.29
CA TYR A 262 -5.41 10.13 12.32
C TYR A 262 -4.61 10.47 11.05
N LYS A 263 -4.73 11.68 10.50
CA LYS A 263 -4.08 12.02 9.22
C LYS A 263 -2.56 12.01 9.30
N PHE A 264 -2.02 12.57 10.40
CA PHE A 264 -0.59 12.57 10.66
C PHE A 264 -0.06 11.14 10.83
N ILE A 265 -0.75 10.38 11.67
CA ILE A 265 -0.34 9.02 12.03
C ILE A 265 -0.48 8.06 10.86
N SER A 266 -1.46 8.21 9.99
CA SER A 266 -1.60 7.39 8.79
C SER A 266 -0.39 7.52 7.85
N ILE A 267 0.20 8.72 7.70
CA ILE A 267 1.41 8.90 6.90
C ILE A 267 2.61 8.23 7.57
N ILE A 268 2.78 8.44 8.88
CA ILE A 268 3.89 7.83 9.63
C ILE A 268 3.78 6.30 9.62
N TRP A 269 2.57 5.77 9.80
CA TRP A 269 2.30 4.34 9.78
C TRP A 269 2.65 3.72 8.44
N ALA A 270 2.37 4.41 7.34
CA ALA A 270 2.75 3.94 6.03
C ALA A 270 4.28 3.81 5.88
N VAL A 271 5.03 4.80 6.36
CA VAL A 271 6.51 4.76 6.34
C VAL A 271 7.03 3.64 7.25
N VAL A 272 6.47 3.51 8.46
CA VAL A 272 6.81 2.46 9.42
C VAL A 272 6.58 1.08 8.81
N LEU A 273 5.40 0.79 8.25
CA LEU A 273 5.11 -0.50 7.65
C LEU A 273 5.97 -0.79 6.41
N ILE A 274 6.17 0.18 5.51
CA ILE A 274 7.03 -0.01 4.33
C ILE A 274 8.45 -0.37 4.78
N THR A 275 8.99 0.34 5.78
CA THR A 275 10.36 0.10 6.26
C THR A 275 10.48 -1.20 7.05
N SER A 276 9.56 -1.49 7.97
CA SER A 276 9.55 -2.76 8.73
C SER A 276 9.44 -3.96 7.80
N ILE A 277 8.48 -3.96 6.87
CA ILE A 277 8.29 -5.07 5.95
C ILE A 277 9.49 -5.23 5.02
N HIS A 278 10.09 -4.14 4.54
CA HIS A 278 11.28 -4.21 3.70
C HIS A 278 12.47 -4.88 4.41
N TYR A 279 12.63 -4.64 5.71
CA TYR A 279 13.70 -5.21 6.53
C TYR A 279 13.28 -6.46 7.32
N TYR A 280 12.20 -7.15 6.91
CA TYR A 280 11.64 -8.27 7.67
C TYR A 280 12.64 -9.38 8.02
N GLN A 281 13.63 -9.63 7.15
CA GLN A 281 14.66 -10.64 7.34
C GLN A 281 15.53 -10.38 8.57
N ARG A 282 15.64 -9.12 9.01
CA ARG A 282 16.51 -8.74 10.12
C ARG A 282 15.98 -9.20 11.47
N TYR A 283 14.65 -9.30 11.61
CA TYR A 283 13.98 -9.70 12.85
C TYR A 283 13.25 -11.05 12.73
N MET A 284 13.31 -11.70 11.56
CA MET A 284 12.68 -13.00 11.30
C MET A 284 13.66 -13.96 10.59
N PRO A 285 14.53 -14.66 11.35
CA PRO A 285 15.54 -15.55 10.79
C PRO A 285 14.90 -16.85 10.29
N TRP A 286 15.65 -17.60 9.47
CA TRP A 286 15.21 -18.91 8.98
C TRP A 286 15.34 -19.98 10.07
N TYR A 287 14.24 -20.65 10.38
CA TYR A 287 14.22 -21.80 11.29
C TYR A 287 13.05 -22.75 10.96
N SER A 288 13.01 -23.89 11.64
CA SER A 288 11.92 -24.87 11.51
C SER A 288 10.58 -24.28 11.97
N GLY A 289 9.68 -23.98 11.02
CA GLY A 289 8.42 -23.27 11.27
C GLY A 289 8.40 -21.81 10.78
N TYR A 290 9.40 -21.39 10.00
CA TYR A 290 9.46 -20.06 9.40
C TYR A 290 8.19 -19.69 8.62
N ASP A 291 7.61 -20.60 7.83
CA ASP A 291 6.43 -20.30 7.01
C ASP A 291 5.20 -19.93 7.86
N THR A 292 4.98 -20.62 8.99
CA THR A 292 3.87 -20.33 9.90
C THR A 292 4.09 -19.03 10.65
N GLN A 293 5.31 -18.76 11.09
CA GLN A 293 5.63 -17.48 11.71
C GLN A 293 5.55 -16.32 10.73
N LEU A 294 5.91 -16.54 9.45
CA LEU A 294 5.76 -15.54 8.41
C LEU A 294 4.28 -15.16 8.25
N ALA A 295 3.38 -16.14 8.21
CA ALA A 295 1.93 -15.91 8.15
C ALA A 295 1.37 -15.16 9.37
N ILE A 296 1.88 -15.46 10.57
CA ILE A 296 1.49 -14.73 11.79
C ILE A 296 1.98 -13.28 11.72
N THR A 297 3.22 -13.08 11.30
CA THR A 297 3.83 -11.75 11.21
C THR A 297 3.18 -10.90 10.12
N SER A 298 2.86 -11.49 8.97
CA SER A 298 2.14 -10.79 7.91
C SER A 298 0.71 -10.39 8.30
N SER A 299 0.05 -11.19 9.16
CA SER A 299 -1.24 -10.78 9.73
C SER A 299 -1.11 -9.62 10.71
N SER A 300 0.02 -9.52 11.42
CA SER A 300 0.29 -8.43 12.36
C SER A 300 0.49 -7.07 11.66
N TYR A 301 0.87 -7.06 10.38
CA TYR A 301 0.93 -5.81 9.59
C TYR A 301 -0.45 -5.23 9.23
N LEU A 302 -1.54 -6.01 9.39
CA LEU A 302 -2.90 -5.55 9.11
C LEU A 302 -3.54 -4.77 10.27
N VAL A 303 -2.98 -4.89 11.48
CA VAL A 303 -3.52 -4.30 12.71
C VAL A 303 -3.09 -2.84 12.83
#